data_AF-A0AAD5AFY0-F1
#
_entry.id   AF-A0AAD5AFY0-F1
#
_cell.length_a   1.000
_cell.length_b   1.000
_cell.length_c   1.000
_cell.angle_alpha   90.00
_cell.angle_beta   90.00
_cell.angle_gamma   90.00
#
_symmetry.space_group_name_H-M   'P 1'
#
loop_
_entity.id
_entity.type
_entity.pdbx_description
1 polymer ?
#
loop_
_entity_poly.entity_id
_entity_poly.type
_entity_poly.pdbx_seq_one_letter_code
_entity_poly.pdbx_strand_id
1 'polypeptide(L)'
;MDRETLGACSRGRVKAGCAELQTPHFLPYIQNEIPYSQFFSRHLLSNRPCMFSSSFTQTWSCRSRWVGQDGKPDFHTLLHEF
;
A
#
# COMPACT_ATOMS: atom_id res chain seq x y z
N MET A 1 27.77 -6.46 -20.97
CA MET A 1 27.17 -7.15 -19.80
C MET A 1 26.40 -8.33 -20.37
N ASP A 2 27.02 -9.50 -20.32
CA ASP A 2 26.60 -10.69 -21.05
C ASP A 2 25.58 -11.52 -20.25
N ARG A 3 24.68 -12.17 -21.00
CA ARG A 3 23.40 -12.76 -20.62
C ARG A 3 23.48 -14.08 -19.82
N GLU A 4 24.67 -14.52 -19.42
CA GLU A 4 24.93 -15.91 -19.01
C GLU A 4 25.07 -16.14 -17.49
N THR A 5 24.80 -15.17 -16.61
CA THR A 5 25.05 -15.32 -15.15
C THR A 5 23.84 -15.80 -14.32
N LEU A 6 22.70 -16.17 -14.92
CA LEU A 6 21.51 -16.59 -14.14
C LEU A 6 21.44 -18.10 -13.80
N GLY A 7 22.51 -18.86 -14.05
CA GLY A 7 22.47 -20.32 -14.04
C GLY A 7 23.28 -21.03 -12.97
N ALA A 8 23.17 -20.68 -11.68
CA ALA A 8 23.56 -21.59 -10.59
C ALA A 8 23.22 -21.03 -9.20
N CYS A 9 22.08 -21.44 -8.63
CA CYS A 9 21.94 -21.69 -7.18
C CYS A 9 20.57 -22.32 -6.91
N SER A 10 20.48 -23.64 -7.07
CA SER A 10 19.41 -24.44 -6.46
C SER A 10 20.06 -25.59 -5.70
N ARG A 11 20.14 -25.43 -4.36
CA ARG A 11 20.14 -26.52 -3.35
C ARG A 11 20.32 -25.95 -1.94
N GLY A 12 19.19 -25.57 -1.36
CA GLY A 12 19.01 -25.40 0.07
C GLY A 12 17.51 -25.42 0.36
N ARG A 13 16.98 -26.53 0.87
CA ARG A 13 15.62 -26.53 1.43
C ARG A 13 15.69 -25.75 2.73
N VAL A 14 15.59 -24.42 2.64
CA VAL A 14 15.07 -23.65 3.75
C VAL A 14 13.60 -24.05 3.83
N LYS A 15 13.16 -24.65 4.93
CA LYS A 15 11.73 -24.64 5.27
C LYS A 15 11.38 -23.18 5.46
N ALA A 16 11.03 -22.51 4.37
CA ALA A 16 10.28 -21.28 4.44
C ALA A 16 8.97 -21.69 5.11
N GLY A 17 8.86 -21.42 6.40
CA GLY A 17 7.57 -21.27 7.08
C GLY A 17 6.86 -20.05 6.51
N CYS A 18 6.66 -20.03 5.19
CA CYS A 18 5.73 -19.13 4.54
C CYS A 18 4.39 -19.85 4.68
N ALA A 19 3.75 -19.64 5.83
CA ALA A 19 2.38 -20.05 6.01
C ALA A 19 1.55 -19.38 4.90
N GLU A 20 1.14 -20.18 3.94
CA GLU A 20 -0.07 -20.05 3.14
C GLU A 20 -0.30 -18.66 2.52
N LEU A 21 0.37 -18.44 1.39
CA LEU A 21 -0.15 -17.58 0.32
C LEU A 21 -1.36 -18.27 -0.35
N GLN A 22 -2.44 -18.49 0.40
CA GLN A 22 -3.68 -19.06 -0.12
C GLN A 22 -4.89 -18.41 0.53
N THR A 23 -5.15 -17.16 0.17
CA THR A 23 -6.52 -16.62 0.14
C THR A 23 -6.71 -15.92 -1.20
N PRO A 24 -7.89 -16.00 -1.84
CA PRO A 24 -8.19 -15.17 -3.01
C PRO A 24 -7.84 -13.71 -2.65
N HIS A 25 -7.28 -12.97 -3.61
CA HIS A 25 -6.56 -11.68 -3.48
C HIS A 25 -7.34 -10.51 -2.84
N PHE A 26 -8.03 -10.74 -1.73
CA PHE A 26 -8.80 -9.76 -0.98
C PHE A 26 -7.95 -9.23 0.16
N LEU A 27 -7.41 -8.03 -0.02
CA LEU A 27 -6.73 -7.31 1.04
C LEU A 27 -7.75 -6.92 2.11
N PRO A 28 -7.44 -7.10 3.40
CA PRO A 28 -8.28 -6.56 4.48
C PRO A 28 -8.55 -5.06 4.24
N TYR A 29 -9.82 -4.70 4.21
CA TYR A 29 -10.27 -3.32 4.01
C TYR A 29 -10.67 -2.70 5.35
N ILE A 30 -9.99 -1.62 5.73
CA ILE A 30 -10.22 -0.89 6.97
C ILE A 30 -11.14 0.28 6.65
N GLN A 31 -12.41 0.15 7.01
CA GLN A 31 -13.43 1.15 6.69
C GLN A 31 -13.44 2.34 7.67
N ASN A 32 -13.23 2.05 8.96
CA ASN A 32 -13.31 3.01 10.06
C ASN A 32 -12.00 3.01 10.85
N GLU A 33 -11.74 4.10 11.57
CA GLU A 33 -10.60 4.19 12.48
C GLU A 33 -10.64 3.07 13.51
N ILE A 34 -9.47 2.49 13.76
CA ILE A 34 -9.25 1.47 14.78
C ILE A 34 -8.12 1.93 15.72
N PRO A 35 -8.13 1.51 16.99
CA PRO A 35 -7.00 1.76 17.88
C PRO A 35 -5.69 1.26 17.28
N TYR A 36 -4.61 2.03 17.48
CA TYR A 36 -3.29 1.69 16.95
C TYR A 36 -2.80 0.31 17.43
N SER A 37 -3.09 -0.09 18.66
CA SER A 37 -2.75 -1.42 19.19
C SER A 37 -3.38 -2.57 18.38
N GLN A 38 -4.61 -2.36 17.90
CA GLN A 38 -5.33 -3.31 17.05
C GLN A 38 -4.74 -3.33 15.64
N PHE A 39 -4.40 -2.16 15.08
CA PHE A 39 -3.72 -2.07 13.79
C PHE A 39 -2.34 -2.76 13.81
N PHE A 40 -1.55 -2.48 14.85
CA PHE A 40 -0.23 -3.03 15.04
C PHE A 40 -0.25 -4.56 15.11
N SER A 41 -1.07 -5.12 15.99
CA SER A 41 -1.15 -6.58 16.19
C SER A 41 -1.68 -7.33 14.96
N ARG A 42 -2.63 -6.76 14.22
CA ARG A 42 -3.27 -7.42 13.07
C ARG A 42 -2.46 -7.31 11.79
N HIS A 43 -1.84 -6.16 11.53
CA HIS A 43 -1.23 -5.84 10.24
C HIS A 43 0.28 -5.67 10.31
N LEU A 44 0.78 -4.83 11.23
CA LEU A 44 2.21 -4.49 11.27
C LEU A 44 3.06 -5.64 11.79
N LEU A 45 2.65 -6.29 12.89
CA LEU A 45 3.38 -7.40 13.51
C LEU A 45 3.51 -8.60 12.56
N SER A 46 2.47 -8.87 11.79
CA SER A 46 2.45 -9.94 10.79
C SER A 46 3.00 -9.51 9.43
N ASN A 47 3.35 -8.23 9.26
CA ASN A 47 3.76 -7.60 8.01
C ASN A 47 2.82 -7.90 6.82
N ARG A 48 1.50 -7.82 7.07
CA ARG A 48 0.47 -8.12 6.08
C ARG A 48 -0.11 -6.84 5.47
N PRO A 49 -0.29 -6.78 4.14
CA PRO A 49 -0.89 -5.63 3.48
C PRO A 49 -2.36 -5.46 3.88
N CYS A 50 -2.83 -4.21 3.85
CA CYS A 50 -4.23 -3.83 4.03
C CYS A 50 -4.53 -2.57 3.21
N MET A 51 -5.82 -2.29 3.01
CA MET A 51 -6.28 -1.10 2.30
C MET A 51 -7.13 -0.26 3.24
N PHE A 52 -6.84 1.03 3.33
CA PHE A 52 -7.66 2.00 4.06
C PHE A 52 -8.74 2.56 3.14
N SER A 53 -9.91 2.84 3.71
CA SER A 53 -10.96 3.55 2.98
C SER A 53 -10.55 5.00 2.67
N SER A 54 -11.26 5.61 1.73
CA SER A 54 -11.03 7.01 1.38
C SER A 54 -11.31 7.97 2.54
N SER A 55 -12.11 7.57 3.54
CA SER A 55 -12.50 8.43 4.66
C SER A 55 -11.29 8.92 5.47
N PHE A 56 -10.25 8.09 5.61
CA PHE A 56 -8.99 8.45 6.29
C PHE A 56 -8.26 9.65 5.65
N THR A 57 -8.49 9.86 4.35
CA THR A 57 -7.86 10.96 3.60
C THR A 57 -8.85 12.06 3.25
N GLN A 58 -10.14 11.92 3.60
CA GLN A 58 -11.24 12.80 3.15
C GLN A 58 -10.94 14.29 3.35
N THR A 59 -10.29 14.61 4.47
CA THR A 59 -9.97 15.98 4.90
C THR A 59 -8.66 16.51 4.31
N TRP A 60 -7.90 15.70 3.57
CA TRP A 60 -6.65 16.14 2.96
C TRP A 60 -6.94 17.12 1.82
N SER A 61 -6.34 18.30 1.89
CA SER A 61 -6.45 19.36 0.87
C SER A 61 -6.21 18.86 -0.55
N CYS A 62 -5.33 17.87 -0.74
CA CYS A 62 -5.03 17.31 -2.05
C CYS A 62 -6.24 16.66 -2.75
N ARG A 63 -7.22 16.16 -1.99
CA ARG A 63 -8.41 15.52 -2.56
C ARG A 63 -9.36 16.50 -3.24
N SER A 64 -9.33 17.78 -2.84
CA SER A 64 -10.27 18.80 -3.32
C SER A 64 -9.60 19.95 -4.07
N ARG A 65 -8.29 20.16 -3.90
CA ARG A 65 -7.61 21.36 -4.42
C ARG A 65 -6.58 21.09 -5.51
N TRP A 66 -6.12 19.85 -5.66
CA TRP A 66 -5.06 19.55 -6.64
C TRP A 66 -5.57 19.34 -8.06
N VAL A 67 -6.86 19.03 -8.20
CA VAL A 67 -7.50 18.74 -9.50
C VAL A 67 -8.66 19.71 -9.71
N GLY A 68 -8.64 20.41 -10.83
CA GLY A 68 -9.69 21.34 -11.24
C GLY A 68 -10.96 20.62 -11.72
N GLN A 69 -12.00 21.40 -12.01
CA GLN A 69 -13.28 20.86 -12.50
C GLN A 69 -13.16 20.13 -13.85
N ASP A 70 -12.12 20.44 -14.64
CA ASP A 70 -11.82 19.79 -15.92
C ASP A 70 -11.05 18.46 -15.77
N GLY A 71 -10.81 18.01 -14.52
CA GLY A 71 -10.08 16.78 -14.23
C GLY A 71 -8.56 16.90 -14.41
N LYS A 72 -8.03 18.11 -14.63
CA LYS A 72 -6.60 18.36 -14.79
C LYS A 72 -5.99 18.97 -13.51
N PRO A 73 -4.66 18.91 -13.36
CA PRO A 73 -4.00 19.57 -12.24
C PRO A 73 -4.31 21.07 -12.19
N ASP A 74 -4.71 21.56 -11.03
CA ASP A 74 -4.88 23.00 -10.79
C ASP A 74 -3.52 23.64 -10.51
N PHE A 75 -2.83 24.05 -11.57
CA PHE A 75 -1.51 24.69 -11.45
C PHE A 75 -1.57 26.04 -10.73
N HIS A 76 -2.70 26.74 -10.71
CA HIS A 76 -2.81 27.99 -9.98
C HIS A 76 -2.70 27.73 -8.48
N THR A 77 -3.52 26.82 -7.96
CA THR A 77 -3.47 26.39 -6.56
C THR A 77 -2.12 25.75 -6.23
N LEU A 78 -1.67 24.80 -7.06
CA LEU A 78 -0.46 24.00 -6.77
C LEU A 78 0.84 24.81 -6.74
N LEU A 79 0.96 25.87 -7.55
CA LEU A 79 2.20 26.67 -7.62
C LEU A 79 2.22 27.85 -6.66
N HIS A 80 1.07 28.27 -6.13
CA HIS A 80 0.98 29.45 -5.26
C HIS A 80 0.77 29.13 -3.78
N GLU A 81 0.21 27.97 -3.44
CA GLU A 81 -0.25 27.68 -2.07
C GLU A 81 0.53 26.57 -1.34
N PHE A 82 1.54 25.98 -2.00
CA PHE A 82 2.42 24.94 -1.47
C PHE A 82 3.88 25.23 -1.83
#